data_AF-A0A2G4FZ51-F1
#
_entry.id   AF-A0A2G4FZ51-F1
#
_cell.length_a   1.000
_cell.length_b   1.000
_cell.length_c   1.000
_cell.angle_alpha   90.00
_cell.angle_beta   90.00
_cell.angle_gamma   90.00
#
_symmetry.space_group_name_H-M   'P 1'
#
loop_
_entity.id
_entity.type
_entity.pdbx_description
1 polymer ?
#
loop_
_entity_poly.entity_id
_entity_poly.type
_entity_poly.pdbx_seq_one_letter_code
_entity_poly.pdbx_strand_id
1 'polypeptide(L)'
;MSTPTKPTKKTGRPLRSLSILALLVIALASAAFVQGATAVRLGLDLRGGTSVTLQPRIAPGENGKVTNEAIDQAVSIIRQRVNSLGVAESEVTAQGSGTNRQIVIAVPGNTGRRVVELVGQTAELRFRQVLASGPGAASVGSGASVATGSGASVATGSGAGVATGSTATPVNGMSAAINAKYEALDCTKLENLQGTGTDAPTETIAVCDRNGSTKYILAPAEVLGRQISKASAGLDTQAGSAWYVSLTFNGEGTTAFGALTTRVTSLPEPLNQVAIVLDGLVVSSPRINEPIPSGTAQITGSFTQLEAQDLANVLKYGALPLSFDRGEVAQVSPTLGADQLDAGLLAGIIGLTLVVLYSFLYYRGLGIVVTGSLTAAALVIYLLVLLLGENIGFTLTLAGIAGIIVAVGITADSFVVYFERIRDEIREGRSLRSAVESGWIKARHTILVADAVSIIAAALLYIFAVGGVQGFAFALGLTTLVDLLIVFIFTKPLMTILARMDFFAAGHRFSGLSQKSSGVNRQTSTVEA
;
A
#
# COMPACT_ATOMS: atom_id res chain seq x y z
N MET A 1 40.34 -6.16 -60.29
CA MET A 1 39.29 -5.70 -59.34
C MET A 1 39.74 -6.02 -57.93
N SER A 2 40.21 -5.03 -57.22
CA SER A 2 40.62 -5.09 -55.81
C SER A 2 39.38 -5.27 -54.93
N THR A 3 39.31 -6.38 -54.21
CA THR A 3 38.29 -6.61 -53.18
C THR A 3 38.53 -5.63 -52.02
N PRO A 4 37.52 -4.86 -51.60
CA PRO A 4 37.67 -3.99 -50.44
C PRO A 4 37.70 -4.86 -49.17
N THR A 5 38.85 -4.88 -48.50
CA THR A 5 39.01 -5.42 -47.15
C THR A 5 38.13 -4.61 -46.19
N LYS A 6 36.96 -5.15 -45.85
CA LYS A 6 36.13 -4.59 -44.77
C LYS A 6 36.99 -4.55 -43.49
N PRO A 7 37.10 -3.39 -42.81
CA PRO A 7 37.82 -3.31 -41.56
C PRO A 7 37.19 -4.27 -40.55
N THR A 8 38.00 -5.17 -40.01
CA THR A 8 37.61 -6.07 -38.92
C THR A 8 37.10 -5.21 -37.76
N LYS A 9 35.81 -5.31 -37.44
CA LYS A 9 35.21 -4.68 -36.26
C LYS A 9 36.06 -5.06 -35.05
N LYS A 10 36.62 -4.06 -34.36
CA LYS A 10 37.43 -4.24 -33.14
C LYS A 10 36.70 -5.20 -32.21
N THR A 11 37.33 -6.34 -31.92
CA THR A 11 36.89 -7.32 -30.92
C THR A 11 36.66 -6.58 -29.61
N GLY A 12 35.45 -6.73 -29.04
CA GLY A 12 35.08 -6.12 -27.76
C GLY A 12 36.13 -6.47 -26.71
N ARG A 13 36.58 -5.48 -25.93
CA ARG A 13 37.60 -5.69 -24.88
C ARG A 13 36.90 -6.31 -23.67
N PRO A 14 37.06 -7.62 -23.38
CA PRO A 14 36.27 -8.30 -22.36
C PRO A 14 36.54 -7.79 -20.94
N LEU A 15 37.75 -7.26 -20.68
CA LEU A 15 38.04 -6.60 -19.40
C LEU A 15 37.17 -5.36 -19.18
N ARG A 16 36.84 -4.59 -20.24
CA ARG A 16 36.08 -3.34 -20.07
C ARG A 16 34.66 -3.60 -19.57
N SER A 17 33.98 -4.62 -20.10
CA SER A 17 32.64 -4.99 -19.65
C SER A 17 32.66 -5.51 -18.21
N LEU A 18 33.64 -6.34 -17.84
CA LEU A 18 33.77 -6.78 -16.44
C LEU A 18 34.07 -5.62 -15.49
N SER A 19 34.90 -4.66 -15.89
CA SER A 19 35.12 -3.42 -15.14
C SER A 19 33.85 -2.59 -15.01
N ILE A 20 33.01 -2.52 -16.04
CA ILE A 20 31.71 -1.83 -15.98
C ILE A 20 30.78 -2.51 -14.96
N LEU A 21 30.70 -3.84 -14.94
CA LEU A 21 29.91 -4.54 -13.94
C LEU A 21 30.43 -4.32 -12.52
N ALA A 22 31.75 -4.37 -12.33
CA ALA A 22 32.36 -4.11 -11.03
C ALA A 22 32.05 -2.68 -10.54
N LEU A 23 32.13 -1.69 -11.43
CA LEU A 23 31.75 -0.31 -11.13
C LEU A 23 30.26 -0.18 -10.82
N LEU A 24 29.39 -0.88 -11.57
CA LEU A 24 27.95 -0.91 -11.30
C LEU A 24 27.67 -1.47 -9.89
N VAL A 25 28.28 -2.61 -9.55
CA VAL A 25 28.13 -3.24 -8.24
C VAL A 25 28.61 -2.32 -7.13
N ILE A 26 29.79 -1.68 -7.30
CA ILE A 26 30.32 -0.72 -6.33
C ILE A 26 29.37 0.48 -6.19
N ALA A 27 28.82 0.99 -7.28
CA ALA A 27 27.87 2.10 -7.26
C ALA A 27 26.55 1.73 -6.56
N LEU A 28 26.03 0.53 -6.78
CA LEU A 28 24.84 0.04 -6.08
C LEU A 28 25.11 -0.17 -4.59
N ALA A 29 26.26 -0.76 -4.24
CA ALA A 29 26.65 -0.97 -2.84
C ALA A 29 26.90 0.36 -2.10
N SER A 30 27.55 1.33 -2.74
CA SER A 30 27.75 2.65 -2.15
C SER A 30 26.44 3.41 -1.99
N ALA A 31 25.54 3.32 -2.97
CA ALA A 31 24.19 3.87 -2.84
C ALA A 31 23.43 3.24 -1.66
N ALA A 32 23.49 1.92 -1.50
CA ALA A 32 22.82 1.22 -0.42
C ALA A 32 23.37 1.65 0.96
N PHE A 33 24.69 1.80 1.05
CA PHE A 33 25.35 2.29 2.27
C PHE A 33 24.95 3.73 2.61
N VAL A 34 24.98 4.63 1.62
CA VAL A 34 24.60 6.05 1.82
C VAL A 34 23.14 6.21 2.21
N GLN A 35 22.26 5.35 1.69
CA GLN A 35 20.83 5.35 2.01
C GLN A 35 20.51 4.63 3.33
N GLY A 36 21.48 4.00 3.98
CA GLY A 36 21.23 3.20 5.19
C GLY A 36 20.43 1.91 4.93
N ALA A 37 20.39 1.44 3.68
CA ALA A 37 19.68 0.23 3.28
C ALA A 37 20.46 -1.03 3.70
N THR A 38 20.41 -1.36 5.00
CA THR A 38 21.19 -2.47 5.58
C THR A 38 20.43 -3.80 5.65
N ALA A 39 19.11 -3.79 5.53
CA ALA A 39 18.27 -4.97 5.65
C ALA A 39 17.17 -5.00 4.57
N VAL A 40 16.84 -6.20 4.10
CA VAL A 40 15.73 -6.40 3.16
C VAL A 40 14.42 -6.19 3.92
N ARG A 41 13.57 -5.28 3.42
CA ARG A 41 12.20 -5.13 3.92
C ARG A 41 11.40 -6.35 3.48
N LEU A 42 10.80 -7.05 4.43
CA LEU A 42 10.00 -8.25 4.14
C LEU A 42 8.53 -7.89 4.15
N GLY A 43 7.75 -8.57 3.32
CA GLY A 43 6.31 -8.43 3.26
C GLY A 43 5.61 -8.97 4.52
N LEU A 44 4.33 -8.63 4.64
CA LEU A 44 3.49 -9.05 5.75
C LEU A 44 3.35 -10.57 5.86
N ASP A 45 3.39 -11.26 4.73
CA ASP A 45 3.34 -12.71 4.65
C ASP A 45 4.57 -13.39 5.28
N LEU A 46 5.70 -12.69 5.37
CA LEU A 46 6.94 -13.19 5.98
C LEU A 46 7.19 -12.64 7.39
N ARG A 47 6.76 -11.40 7.70
CA ARG A 47 6.91 -10.79 9.04
C ARG A 47 5.72 -11.00 9.96
N GLY A 48 4.56 -11.35 9.40
CA GLY A 48 3.26 -11.36 10.09
C GLY A 48 2.73 -9.96 10.38
N GLY A 49 1.41 -9.86 10.43
CA GLY A 49 0.68 -8.67 10.85
C GLY A 49 -0.73 -8.59 10.26
N THR A 50 -1.26 -7.38 10.13
CA THR A 50 -2.61 -7.13 9.57
C THR A 50 -2.49 -6.27 8.32
N SER A 51 -3.10 -6.69 7.22
CA SER A 51 -3.33 -5.86 6.03
C SER A 51 -4.80 -5.57 5.83
N VAL A 52 -5.10 -4.37 5.35
CA VAL A 52 -6.43 -3.98 4.90
C VAL A 52 -6.32 -3.18 3.63
N THR A 53 -7.25 -3.46 2.74
CA THR A 53 -7.45 -2.71 1.51
C THR A 53 -8.57 -1.70 1.71
N LEU A 54 -8.35 -0.45 1.36
CA LEU A 54 -9.33 0.62 1.36
C LEU A 54 -9.68 0.99 -0.08
N GLN A 55 -10.92 0.78 -0.46
CA GLN A 55 -11.45 1.11 -1.79
C GLN A 55 -12.08 2.51 -1.73
N PRO A 56 -11.73 3.47 -2.61
CA PRO A 56 -12.38 4.78 -2.62
C PRO A 56 -13.87 4.62 -2.91
N ARG A 57 -14.71 5.22 -2.06
CA ARG A 57 -16.15 5.29 -2.23
C ARG A 57 -16.49 6.53 -3.05
N ILE A 58 -17.30 6.37 -4.09
CA ILE A 58 -17.78 7.48 -4.93
C ILE A 58 -19.19 7.85 -4.46
N ALA A 59 -19.36 9.01 -3.83
CA ALA A 59 -20.68 9.49 -3.45
C ALA A 59 -21.48 9.97 -4.69
N PRO A 60 -22.83 9.91 -4.67
CA PRO A 60 -23.66 10.42 -5.76
C PRO A 60 -23.37 11.90 -6.03
N GLY A 61 -22.95 12.24 -7.25
CA GLY A 61 -22.56 13.60 -7.64
C GLY A 61 -21.06 13.92 -7.55
N GLU A 62 -20.23 12.97 -7.10
CA GLU A 62 -18.77 13.15 -6.97
C GLU A 62 -17.95 12.47 -8.09
N ASN A 63 -18.60 12.22 -9.24
CA ASN A 63 -17.93 11.64 -10.41
C ASN A 63 -16.72 12.51 -10.82
N GLY A 64 -15.51 11.96 -10.70
CA GLY A 64 -14.25 12.65 -11.02
C GLY A 64 -13.42 13.13 -9.83
N LYS A 65 -13.89 12.96 -8.57
CA LYS A 65 -13.08 13.30 -7.38
C LYS A 65 -11.98 12.28 -7.06
N VAL A 66 -12.10 11.05 -7.53
CA VAL A 66 -11.06 10.01 -7.36
C VAL A 66 -9.94 10.27 -8.38
N THR A 67 -9.07 11.21 -8.05
CA THR A 67 -7.84 11.48 -8.83
C THR A 67 -6.64 10.80 -8.16
N ASN A 68 -5.55 10.61 -8.93
CA ASN A 68 -4.32 10.05 -8.38
C ASN A 68 -3.78 10.93 -7.25
N GLU A 69 -3.89 12.25 -7.39
CA GLU A 69 -3.45 13.23 -6.40
C GLU A 69 -4.25 13.11 -5.09
N ALA A 70 -5.57 12.90 -5.18
CA ALA A 70 -6.41 12.70 -4.01
C ALA A 70 -6.06 11.39 -3.27
N ILE A 71 -5.79 10.31 -4.01
CA ILE A 71 -5.34 9.04 -3.44
C ILE A 71 -3.95 9.18 -2.81
N ASP A 72 -3.00 9.84 -3.48
CA ASP A 72 -1.64 10.02 -2.97
C ASP A 72 -1.64 10.94 -1.72
N GLN A 73 -2.52 11.94 -1.69
CA GLN A 73 -2.76 12.75 -0.50
C GLN A 73 -3.36 11.90 0.64
N ALA A 74 -4.35 11.05 0.35
CA ALA A 74 -4.90 10.13 1.34
C ALA A 74 -3.83 9.16 1.88
N VAL A 75 -2.97 8.59 1.02
CA VAL A 75 -1.82 7.77 1.42
C VAL A 75 -0.89 8.55 2.37
N SER A 76 -0.61 9.82 2.08
CA SER A 76 0.26 10.64 2.93
C SER A 76 -0.33 10.87 4.32
N ILE A 77 -1.64 11.13 4.43
CA ILE A 77 -2.35 11.33 5.70
C ILE A 77 -2.41 10.01 6.49
N ILE A 78 -2.78 8.90 5.83
CA ILE A 78 -2.83 7.58 6.45
C ILE A 78 -1.44 7.21 6.98
N ARG A 79 -0.38 7.41 6.19
CA ARG A 79 1.00 7.16 6.62
C ARG A 79 1.38 7.96 7.86
N GLN A 80 1.03 9.26 7.89
CA GLN A 80 1.28 10.10 9.07
C GLN A 80 0.51 9.62 10.31
N ARG A 81 -0.75 9.20 10.14
CA ARG A 81 -1.57 8.64 11.23
C ARG A 81 -0.98 7.33 11.75
N VAL A 82 -0.62 6.40 10.88
CA VAL A 82 -0.01 5.12 11.29
C VAL A 82 1.30 5.36 12.04
N ASN A 83 2.17 6.25 11.52
CA ASN A 83 3.42 6.62 12.19
C ASN A 83 3.18 7.24 13.57
N SER A 84 2.12 8.04 13.73
CA SER A 84 1.78 8.69 15.01
C SER A 84 1.31 7.71 16.08
N LEU A 85 0.77 6.55 15.65
CA LEU A 85 0.38 5.46 16.54
C LEU A 85 1.59 4.65 17.04
N GLY A 86 2.81 5.06 16.67
CA GLY A 86 4.05 4.41 17.10
C GLY A 86 4.31 3.07 16.40
N VAL A 87 3.63 2.80 15.29
CA VAL A 87 3.83 1.60 14.49
C VAL A 87 5.08 1.79 13.62
N ALA A 88 6.15 1.11 13.99
CA ALA A 88 7.34 1.04 13.16
C ALA A 88 7.07 0.18 11.91
N GLU A 89 7.69 0.56 10.79
CA GLU A 89 7.69 -0.23 9.55
C GLU A 89 6.32 -0.51 8.91
N SER A 90 5.30 0.30 9.21
CA SER A 90 4.02 0.21 8.48
C SER A 90 4.17 0.60 7.02
N GLU A 91 3.55 -0.17 6.13
CA GLU A 91 3.53 0.12 4.72
C GLU A 91 2.15 0.67 4.32
N VAL A 92 2.13 1.81 3.65
CA VAL A 92 0.92 2.41 3.08
C VAL A 92 1.21 2.70 1.62
N THR A 93 0.62 1.89 0.74
CA THR A 93 0.81 1.97 -0.71
C THR A 93 -0.54 2.05 -1.41
N ALA A 94 -0.58 2.74 -2.55
CA ALA A 94 -1.74 2.72 -3.41
C ALA A 94 -1.49 1.74 -4.57
N GLN A 95 -2.40 0.79 -4.73
CA GLN A 95 -2.35 -0.31 -5.71
C GLN A 95 -3.45 -0.14 -6.77
N GLY A 96 -3.17 -0.60 -7.98
CA GLY A 96 -4.07 -0.43 -9.13
C GLY A 96 -3.94 0.93 -9.82
N SER A 97 -4.80 1.17 -10.82
CA SER A 97 -4.77 2.34 -11.70
C SER A 97 -6.17 2.90 -11.97
N GLY A 98 -6.26 4.21 -12.17
CA GLY A 98 -7.53 4.90 -12.47
C GLY A 98 -8.49 4.89 -11.27
N THR A 99 -9.79 4.80 -11.55
CA THR A 99 -10.85 4.86 -10.53
C THR A 99 -10.85 3.68 -9.55
N ASN A 100 -10.20 2.57 -9.91
CA ASN A 100 -10.10 1.36 -9.09
C ASN A 100 -8.84 1.32 -8.22
N ARG A 101 -8.09 2.43 -8.16
CA ARG A 101 -6.89 2.53 -7.32
C ARG A 101 -7.29 2.45 -5.85
N GLN A 102 -6.78 1.45 -5.15
CA GLN A 102 -7.08 1.14 -3.75
C GLN A 102 -5.86 1.42 -2.88
N ILE A 103 -6.07 1.72 -1.60
CA ILE A 103 -4.98 1.92 -0.63
C ILE A 103 -4.81 0.63 0.17
N VAL A 104 -3.64 0.02 0.12
CA VAL A 104 -3.29 -1.12 0.95
C VAL A 104 -2.44 -0.64 2.11
N ILE A 105 -2.91 -0.95 3.31
CA ILE A 105 -2.26 -0.63 4.57
C ILE A 105 -1.80 -1.96 5.16
N ALA A 106 -0.50 -2.12 5.36
CA ALA A 106 0.07 -3.27 6.05
C ALA A 106 0.74 -2.81 7.33
N VAL A 107 0.25 -3.33 8.46
CA VAL A 107 0.75 -3.05 9.79
C VAL A 107 1.37 -4.33 10.34
N PRO A 108 2.69 -4.36 10.59
CA PRO A 108 3.34 -5.52 11.17
C PRO A 108 2.87 -5.77 12.61
N GLY A 109 2.89 -7.02 13.04
CA GLY A 109 2.61 -7.41 14.42
C GLY A 109 1.12 -7.58 14.78
N ASN A 110 0.83 -7.69 16.07
CA ASN A 110 -0.48 -8.13 16.59
C ASN A 110 -1.46 -6.98 16.90
N THR A 111 -1.01 -5.72 16.92
CA THR A 111 -1.86 -4.53 17.16
C THR A 111 -2.53 -4.00 15.90
N GLY A 112 -2.30 -4.63 14.74
CA GLY A 112 -2.69 -4.12 13.43
C GLY A 112 -4.18 -3.86 13.26
N ARG A 113 -5.08 -4.68 13.83
CA ARG A 113 -6.53 -4.46 13.70
C ARG A 113 -7.00 -3.09 14.19
N ARG A 114 -6.60 -2.71 15.42
CA ARG A 114 -6.95 -1.40 16.00
C ARG A 114 -6.35 -0.26 15.18
N VAL A 115 -5.07 -0.38 14.83
CA VAL A 115 -4.37 0.64 14.05
C VAL A 115 -5.10 0.88 12.74
N VAL A 116 -5.49 -0.21 12.07
CA VAL A 116 -6.18 -0.12 10.79
C VAL A 116 -7.58 0.48 10.92
N GLU A 117 -8.32 0.13 11.98
CA GLU A 117 -9.63 0.73 12.26
C GLU A 117 -9.57 2.24 12.41
N LEU A 118 -8.51 2.76 13.05
CA LEU A 118 -8.31 4.19 13.29
C LEU A 118 -7.88 4.95 12.02
N VAL A 119 -7.00 4.34 11.23
CA VAL A 119 -6.42 5.02 10.05
C VAL A 119 -7.37 5.00 8.85
N GLY A 120 -8.28 4.02 8.79
CA GLY A 120 -9.32 3.93 7.76
C GLY A 120 -10.55 4.82 8.01
N GLN A 121 -10.59 5.61 9.08
CA GLN A 121 -11.66 6.60 9.31
C GLN A 121 -11.42 7.87 8.50
N THR A 122 -12.46 8.42 7.86
CA THR A 122 -12.37 9.71 7.15
C THR A 122 -12.04 10.83 8.13
N ALA A 123 -12.68 10.81 9.30
CA ALA A 123 -12.51 11.77 10.39
C ALA A 123 -12.85 13.21 10.02
N GLU A 124 -13.97 13.36 9.34
CA GLU A 124 -14.47 14.67 8.99
C GLU A 124 -15.15 15.33 10.19
N LEU A 125 -14.41 16.23 10.85
CA LEU A 125 -14.90 17.02 11.97
C LEU A 125 -15.66 18.25 11.49
N ARG A 126 -16.83 18.51 12.08
CA ARG A 126 -17.64 19.69 11.83
C ARG A 126 -18.21 20.25 13.13
N PHE A 127 -18.24 21.57 13.24
CA PHE A 127 -18.97 22.26 14.30
C PHE A 127 -20.26 22.82 13.71
N ARG A 128 -21.38 22.43 14.30
CA ARG A 128 -22.72 22.81 13.86
C ARG A 128 -23.52 23.31 15.05
N GLN A 129 -24.28 24.39 14.89
CA GLN A 129 -25.24 24.81 15.90
C GLN A 129 -26.33 23.74 16.04
N VAL A 130 -26.71 23.41 17.28
CA VAL A 130 -27.87 22.56 17.54
C VAL A 130 -29.14 23.38 17.36
N LEU A 131 -30.03 22.91 16.50
CA LEU A 131 -31.31 23.58 16.24
C LEU A 131 -32.48 22.89 16.95
N ALA A 132 -32.37 21.59 17.17
CA ALA A 132 -33.25 20.82 18.03
C ALA A 132 -32.53 19.59 18.57
N SER A 133 -33.01 19.09 19.71
CA SER A 133 -32.56 17.86 20.34
C SER A 133 -33.75 17.10 20.93
N GLY A 134 -33.67 15.78 20.98
CA GLY A 134 -34.72 14.94 21.54
C GLY A 134 -34.26 13.51 21.78
N PRO A 135 -35.12 12.67 22.38
CA PRO A 135 -34.78 11.29 22.70
C PRO A 135 -34.38 10.51 21.46
N GLY A 136 -33.35 9.66 21.56
CA GLY A 136 -32.82 8.88 20.45
C GLY A 136 -33.80 7.89 19.83
N ALA A 137 -34.82 7.44 20.58
CA ALA A 137 -35.86 6.56 20.03
C ALA A 137 -36.73 7.29 18.99
N ALA A 138 -37.19 6.57 17.96
CA ALA A 138 -38.15 7.11 17.01
C ALA A 138 -39.45 7.53 17.72
N SER A 139 -39.99 8.69 17.33
CA SER A 139 -41.31 9.11 17.79
C SER A 139 -42.36 8.41 16.93
N VAL A 140 -43.09 7.46 17.50
CA VAL A 140 -44.14 6.74 16.78
C VAL A 140 -45.34 7.69 16.61
N GLY A 141 -45.52 8.22 15.40
CA GLY A 141 -46.69 9.04 15.06
C GLY A 141 -47.95 8.17 14.97
N SER A 142 -48.91 8.34 15.89
CA SER A 142 -50.28 7.92 15.65
C SER A 142 -50.95 8.97 14.76
N GLY A 143 -51.61 8.51 13.70
CA GLY A 143 -52.10 9.33 12.58
C GLY A 143 -52.95 10.54 12.97
N ALA A 144 -52.86 11.55 12.10
CA ALA A 144 -53.61 12.79 12.11
C ALA A 144 -55.11 12.60 12.41
N SER A 145 -55.64 13.30 13.43
CA SER A 145 -57.05 13.65 13.47
C SER A 145 -57.22 15.12 13.10
N VAL A 146 -57.74 15.34 11.90
CA VAL A 146 -58.29 16.61 11.43
C VAL A 146 -59.37 17.07 12.42
N ALA A 147 -59.21 18.27 12.95
CA ALA A 147 -60.24 18.94 13.73
C ALA A 147 -61.37 19.40 12.80
N THR A 148 -62.56 18.83 12.97
CA THR A 148 -63.84 19.39 12.49
C THR A 148 -64.75 19.49 13.70
N GLY A 149 -65.18 20.71 14.05
CA GLY A 149 -65.84 21.00 15.31
C GLY A 149 -67.29 20.52 15.43
N SER A 150 -67.77 20.42 16.68
CA SER A 150 -69.11 20.84 17.13
C SER A 150 -69.33 20.43 18.61
N GLY A 151 -69.82 21.37 19.42
CA GLY A 151 -70.85 21.10 20.44
C GLY A 151 -70.47 20.53 21.82
N ALA A 152 -70.35 21.43 22.81
CA ALA A 152 -70.82 21.35 24.20
C ALA A 152 -70.86 19.99 24.98
N SER A 153 -70.17 19.93 26.11
CA SER A 153 -70.78 20.00 27.47
C SER A 153 -69.82 19.50 28.57
N VAL A 154 -70.11 19.96 29.78
CA VAL A 154 -69.40 19.83 31.06
C VAL A 154 -69.42 18.40 31.61
N ALA A 155 -68.29 17.92 32.19
CA ALA A 155 -68.29 17.02 33.35
C ALA A 155 -66.92 16.97 34.05
N THR A 156 -66.95 17.22 35.36
CA THR A 156 -65.87 17.08 36.34
C THR A 156 -65.66 15.61 36.70
N GLY A 157 -64.40 15.14 36.82
CA GLY A 157 -64.09 13.80 37.33
C GLY A 157 -62.59 13.56 37.54
N SER A 158 -62.22 13.34 38.81
CA SER A 158 -60.88 13.02 39.32
C SER A 158 -60.44 11.58 38.97
N GLY A 159 -59.15 11.34 38.75
CA GLY A 159 -58.56 9.99 38.71
C GLY A 159 -57.21 9.89 38.00
N ALA A 160 -56.20 9.45 38.74
CA ALA A 160 -54.80 9.33 38.34
C ALA A 160 -54.51 8.26 37.25
N GLY A 161 -53.46 8.50 36.44
CA GLY A 161 -52.72 7.42 35.78
C GLY A 161 -52.20 7.71 34.36
N VAL A 162 -50.87 7.57 34.22
CA VAL A 162 -50.11 7.20 33.00
C VAL A 162 -49.72 8.34 32.04
N ALA A 163 -48.40 8.53 31.90
CA ALA A 163 -47.75 9.42 30.97
C ALA A 163 -48.06 9.04 29.52
N THR A 164 -48.87 9.86 28.85
CA THR A 164 -49.06 9.83 27.39
C THR A 164 -47.85 10.42 26.69
N GLY A 165 -47.38 9.69 25.68
CA GLY A 165 -46.18 9.96 24.90
C GLY A 165 -46.10 11.39 24.36
N SER A 166 -44.90 11.97 24.51
CA SER A 166 -44.54 13.26 23.94
C SER A 166 -44.55 13.14 22.42
N THR A 167 -45.61 13.66 21.80
CA THR A 167 -45.62 14.01 20.38
C THR A 167 -44.46 14.98 20.11
N ALA A 168 -43.56 14.62 19.19
CA ALA A 168 -42.53 15.54 18.73
C ALA A 168 -43.24 16.68 17.98
N THR A 169 -43.27 17.87 18.58
CA THR A 169 -43.79 19.05 17.90
C THR A 169 -42.81 19.40 16.77
N PRO A 170 -43.26 19.67 15.53
CA PRO A 170 -42.38 20.05 14.44
C PRO A 170 -41.49 21.21 14.87
N VAL A 171 -40.19 21.10 14.60
CA VAL A 171 -39.25 22.15 14.98
C VAL A 171 -39.55 23.36 14.10
N ASN A 172 -40.01 24.45 14.73
CA ASN A 172 -40.38 25.68 14.03
C ASN A 172 -39.17 26.25 13.26
N GLY A 173 -39.39 26.60 11.99
CA GLY A 173 -38.33 27.12 11.10
C GLY A 173 -37.58 26.06 10.28
N MET A 174 -37.94 24.76 10.38
CA MET A 174 -37.35 23.68 9.59
C MET A 174 -38.19 23.29 8.38
N SER A 175 -37.52 22.78 7.34
CA SER A 175 -38.23 22.19 6.20
C SER A 175 -38.97 20.92 6.61
N ALA A 176 -40.10 20.66 5.95
CA ALA A 176 -40.90 19.45 6.20
C ALA A 176 -40.07 18.16 6.01
N ALA A 177 -39.13 18.16 5.06
CA ALA A 177 -38.25 17.02 4.81
C ALA A 177 -37.30 16.73 5.98
N ILE A 178 -36.74 17.76 6.63
CA ILE A 178 -35.83 17.58 7.77
C ILE A 178 -36.61 17.15 9.02
N ASN A 179 -37.79 17.74 9.26
CA ASN A 179 -38.65 17.31 10.36
C ASN A 179 -39.08 15.84 10.19
N ALA A 180 -39.46 15.41 8.98
CA ALA A 180 -39.79 14.01 8.72
C ALA A 180 -38.59 13.06 8.92
N LYS A 181 -37.38 13.45 8.46
CA LYS A 181 -36.15 12.67 8.73
C LYS A 181 -35.87 12.56 10.22
N TYR A 182 -36.01 13.65 10.96
CA TYR A 182 -35.77 13.70 12.40
C TYR A 182 -36.77 12.86 13.20
N GLU A 183 -38.06 12.87 12.82
CA GLU A 183 -39.08 12.04 13.44
C GLU A 183 -38.82 10.54 13.21
N ALA A 184 -38.47 10.17 11.98
CA ALA A 184 -38.19 8.80 11.57
C ALA A 184 -36.83 8.27 12.07
N LEU A 185 -35.90 9.15 12.45
CA LEU A 185 -34.58 8.77 12.92
C LEU A 185 -34.67 8.03 14.26
N ASP A 186 -34.09 6.83 14.29
CA ASP A 186 -34.04 5.92 15.43
C ASP A 186 -32.60 5.58 15.79
N CYS A 187 -32.08 6.24 16.81
CA CYS A 187 -30.72 6.08 17.27
C CYS A 187 -30.48 4.79 18.07
N THR A 188 -31.53 3.99 18.32
CA THR A 188 -31.36 2.63 18.88
C THR A 188 -30.89 1.62 17.84
N LYS A 189 -31.02 1.95 16.55
CA LYS A 189 -30.59 1.08 15.45
C LYS A 189 -29.12 1.31 15.13
N LEU A 190 -28.36 0.22 15.09
CA LEU A 190 -26.92 0.26 14.85
C LEU A 190 -26.56 0.91 13.50
N GLU A 191 -27.41 0.79 12.49
CA GLU A 191 -27.23 1.43 11.17
C GLU A 191 -27.12 2.96 11.25
N ASN A 192 -27.83 3.59 12.20
CA ASN A 192 -27.81 5.05 12.39
C ASN A 192 -26.64 5.52 13.28
N LEU A 193 -25.88 4.58 13.85
CA LEU A 193 -24.70 4.85 14.70
C LEU A 193 -23.37 4.56 14.00
N GLN A 194 -23.39 4.23 12.71
CA GLN A 194 -22.17 3.85 11.97
C GLN A 194 -21.43 5.04 11.34
N GLY A 195 -22.05 6.22 11.25
CA GLY A 195 -21.47 7.41 10.65
C GLY A 195 -21.30 7.24 9.14
N THR A 196 -21.97 8.06 8.34
CA THR A 196 -21.93 7.91 6.88
C THR A 196 -20.75 8.63 6.26
N GLY A 197 -20.20 9.64 6.94
CA GLY A 197 -19.14 10.51 6.41
C GLY A 197 -19.52 11.28 5.14
N THR A 198 -20.80 11.27 4.75
CA THR A 198 -21.28 11.81 3.47
C THR A 198 -22.09 13.09 3.60
N ASP A 199 -22.24 13.62 4.82
CA ASP A 199 -23.08 14.79 5.05
C ASP A 199 -22.46 16.02 4.42
N ALA A 200 -23.22 16.79 3.63
CA ALA A 200 -22.71 18.03 3.06
C ALA A 200 -22.53 19.11 4.15
N PRO A 201 -21.44 19.90 4.13
CA PRO A 201 -21.21 20.94 5.14
C PRO A 201 -22.26 22.05 5.06
N THR A 202 -22.86 22.30 3.88
CA THR A 202 -23.84 23.37 3.66
C THR A 202 -25.27 22.98 4.02
N GLU A 203 -25.53 21.71 4.32
CA GLU A 203 -26.88 21.20 4.57
C GLU A 203 -27.21 21.14 6.06
N THR A 204 -28.47 21.39 6.38
CA THR A 204 -29.07 21.05 7.68
C THR A 204 -29.30 19.54 7.72
N ILE A 205 -28.89 18.87 8.80
CA ILE A 205 -28.94 17.41 8.91
C ILE A 205 -29.64 16.97 10.20
N ALA A 206 -30.25 15.78 10.17
CA ALA A 206 -30.77 15.11 11.35
C ALA A 206 -29.88 13.89 11.65
N VAL A 207 -29.27 13.86 12.84
CA VAL A 207 -28.22 12.88 13.19
C VAL A 207 -28.32 12.42 14.64
N CYS A 208 -27.76 11.24 14.92
CA CYS A 208 -27.67 10.65 16.24
C CYS A 208 -26.36 11.05 16.95
N ASP A 209 -26.37 11.03 18.28
CA ASP A 209 -25.13 10.90 19.04
C ASP A 209 -24.56 9.48 18.93
N ARG A 210 -23.25 9.37 19.17
CA ARG A 210 -22.54 8.09 19.16
C ARG A 210 -23.07 7.06 20.16
N ASN A 211 -23.74 7.50 21.22
CA ASN A 211 -24.29 6.64 22.27
C ASN A 211 -25.76 6.24 22.02
N GLY A 212 -26.36 6.73 20.94
CA GLY A 212 -27.74 6.47 20.55
C GLY A 212 -28.81 7.04 21.50
N SER A 213 -28.42 7.90 22.43
CA SER A 213 -29.27 8.45 23.47
C SER A 213 -30.08 9.66 23.00
N THR A 214 -29.51 10.45 22.08
CA THR A 214 -30.09 11.73 21.66
C THR A 214 -30.00 11.87 20.14
N LYS A 215 -31.08 12.33 19.51
CA LYS A 215 -31.08 12.78 18.12
C LYS A 215 -31.12 14.30 18.06
N TYR A 216 -30.50 14.85 17.01
CA TYR A 216 -30.36 16.29 16.83
C TYR A 216 -30.79 16.72 15.43
N ILE A 217 -31.27 17.95 15.31
CA ILE A 217 -31.26 18.71 14.06
C ILE A 217 -30.11 19.71 14.16
N LEU A 218 -29.20 19.68 13.19
CA LEU A 218 -28.01 20.51 13.18
C LEU A 218 -28.01 21.46 12.01
N ALA A 219 -27.60 22.70 12.26
CA ALA A 219 -27.39 23.72 11.24
C ALA A 219 -26.27 23.32 10.25
N PRO A 220 -26.13 24.04 9.12
CA PRO A 220 -24.92 23.97 8.29
C PRO A 220 -23.64 24.13 9.13
N ALA A 221 -22.57 23.46 8.71
CA ALA A 221 -21.28 23.52 9.38
C ALA A 221 -20.59 24.86 9.12
N GLU A 222 -20.28 25.58 10.19
CA GLU A 222 -19.61 26.88 10.13
C GLU A 222 -18.11 26.78 10.39
N VAL A 223 -17.69 25.74 11.11
CA VAL A 223 -16.27 25.43 11.33
C VAL A 223 -15.99 23.99 10.92
N LEU A 224 -14.94 23.80 10.13
CA LEU A 224 -14.57 22.53 9.54
C LEU A 224 -13.24 22.02 10.13
N GLY A 225 -13.04 20.71 10.15
CA GLY A 225 -11.82 20.09 10.68
C GLY A 225 -10.53 20.58 10.02
N ARG A 226 -10.56 20.98 8.75
CA ARG A 226 -9.43 21.60 8.03
C ARG A 226 -8.95 22.93 8.63
N GLN A 227 -9.76 23.55 9.48
CA GLN A 227 -9.43 24.79 10.18
C GLN A 227 -8.76 24.53 11.54
N ILE A 228 -8.45 23.27 11.88
CA ILE A 228 -7.69 22.89 13.08
C ILE A 228 -6.20 22.87 12.76
N SER A 229 -5.41 23.57 13.57
CA SER A 229 -3.95 23.61 13.48
C SER A 229 -3.27 22.61 14.43
N LYS A 230 -3.90 22.31 15.58
CA LYS A 230 -3.37 21.38 16.58
C LYS A 230 -4.50 20.66 17.31
N ALA A 231 -4.31 19.37 17.58
CA ALA A 231 -5.14 18.58 18.46
C ALA A 231 -4.26 17.78 19.43
N SER A 232 -4.65 17.71 20.71
CA SER A 232 -3.93 16.94 21.74
C SER A 232 -4.86 16.44 22.83
N ALA A 233 -4.66 15.19 23.26
CA ALA A 233 -5.32 14.65 24.43
C ALA A 233 -4.73 15.26 25.72
N GLY A 234 -5.59 15.60 26.66
CA GLY A 234 -5.22 16.11 27.99
C GLY A 234 -6.03 15.42 29.08
N LEU A 235 -5.48 15.44 30.30
CA LEU A 235 -6.16 14.96 31.49
C LEU A 235 -6.55 16.17 32.34
N ASP A 236 -7.84 16.33 32.64
CA ASP A 236 -8.30 17.35 33.57
C ASP A 236 -8.09 16.86 35.00
N THR A 237 -7.01 17.34 35.62
CA THR A 237 -6.65 16.98 37.00
C THR A 237 -7.50 17.66 38.05
N GLN A 238 -8.32 18.66 37.69
CA GLN A 238 -9.20 19.38 38.61
C GLN A 238 -10.63 18.85 38.59
N ALA A 239 -11.14 18.44 37.42
CA ALA A 239 -12.48 17.87 37.26
C ALA A 239 -12.50 16.34 37.26
N GLY A 240 -11.82 15.72 38.24
CA GLY A 240 -11.95 14.28 38.50
C GLY A 240 -11.17 13.35 37.56
N SER A 241 -10.07 13.81 36.96
CA SER A 241 -9.22 13.00 36.06
C SER A 241 -9.96 12.51 34.81
N ALA A 242 -10.82 13.35 34.24
CA ALA A 242 -11.48 13.08 32.96
C ALA A 242 -10.55 13.43 31.78
N TRP A 243 -10.50 12.58 30.77
CA TRP A 243 -9.76 12.86 29.54
C TRP A 243 -10.57 13.76 28.61
N TYR A 244 -9.90 14.71 27.97
CA TYR A 244 -10.47 15.61 26.98
C TYR A 244 -9.55 15.74 25.76
N VAL A 245 -10.10 16.20 24.63
CA VAL A 245 -9.31 16.55 23.45
C VAL A 245 -9.29 18.05 23.29
N SER A 246 -8.11 18.66 23.44
CA SER A 246 -7.89 20.08 23.19
C SER A 246 -7.66 20.31 21.70
N LEU A 247 -8.34 21.32 21.16
CA LEU A 247 -8.23 21.77 19.77
C LEU A 247 -7.74 23.21 19.73
N THR A 248 -6.90 23.51 18.76
CA THR A 248 -6.47 24.87 18.41
C THR A 248 -6.81 25.10 16.95
N PHE A 249 -7.54 26.18 16.67
CA PHE A 249 -7.90 26.56 15.31
C PHE A 249 -6.77 27.37 14.65
N ASN A 250 -6.80 27.44 13.32
CA ASN A 250 -6.00 28.39 12.54
C ASN A 250 -6.72 29.76 12.51
N GLY A 251 -6.13 30.79 11.91
CA GLY A 251 -6.69 32.15 11.93
C GLY A 251 -8.12 32.27 11.37
N GLU A 252 -8.43 31.52 10.31
CA GLU A 252 -9.77 31.44 9.73
C GLU A 252 -10.75 30.76 10.70
N GLY A 253 -10.37 29.61 11.24
CA GLY A 253 -11.16 28.85 12.21
C GLY A 253 -11.42 29.61 13.51
N THR A 254 -10.43 30.34 14.03
CA THR A 254 -10.58 31.18 15.23
C THR A 254 -11.64 32.26 15.03
N THR A 255 -11.65 32.90 13.86
CA THR A 255 -12.62 33.93 13.52
C THR A 255 -14.02 33.33 13.37
N ALA A 256 -14.14 32.24 12.62
CA ALA A 256 -15.41 31.55 12.40
C ALA A 256 -16.00 30.97 13.70
N PHE A 257 -15.18 30.33 14.53
CA PHE A 257 -15.59 29.78 15.82
C PHE A 257 -15.94 30.86 16.83
N GLY A 258 -15.20 31.97 16.87
CA GLY A 258 -15.52 33.14 17.67
C GLY A 258 -16.87 33.76 17.28
N ALA A 259 -17.14 33.90 15.98
CA ALA A 259 -18.41 34.40 15.47
C ALA A 259 -19.58 33.47 15.81
N LEU A 260 -19.40 32.16 15.62
CA LEU A 260 -20.39 31.13 15.97
C LEU A 260 -20.70 31.18 17.47
N THR A 261 -19.69 31.07 18.34
CA THR A 261 -19.88 31.07 19.80
C THR A 261 -20.53 32.35 20.30
N THR A 262 -20.11 33.52 19.81
CA THR A 262 -20.72 34.82 20.16
C THR A 262 -22.22 34.85 19.85
N ARG A 263 -22.61 34.33 18.68
CA ARG A 263 -24.00 34.34 18.23
C ARG A 263 -24.88 33.37 19.02
N VAL A 264 -24.38 32.19 19.36
CA VAL A 264 -25.17 31.15 20.03
C VAL A 264 -25.25 31.33 21.55
N THR A 265 -24.27 31.98 22.18
CA THR A 265 -24.19 32.10 23.65
C THR A 265 -25.45 32.70 24.29
N SER A 266 -26.09 33.68 23.64
CA SER A 266 -27.28 34.37 24.18
C SER A 266 -28.62 33.71 23.85
N LEU A 267 -28.62 32.59 23.12
CA LEU A 267 -29.85 31.92 22.69
C LEU A 267 -30.41 30.99 23.78
N PRO A 268 -31.73 30.70 23.77
CA PRO A 268 -32.30 29.69 24.66
C PRO A 268 -31.84 28.27 24.27
N GLU A 269 -31.85 27.34 25.22
CA GLU A 269 -31.58 25.92 24.95
C GLU A 269 -32.65 25.32 24.02
N PRO A 270 -32.30 24.47 23.03
CA PRO A 270 -30.97 23.94 22.69
C PRO A 270 -30.13 24.79 21.72
N LEU A 271 -30.61 25.96 21.31
CA LEU A 271 -29.98 26.81 20.30
C LEU A 271 -28.61 27.39 20.72
N ASN A 272 -28.30 27.37 22.02
CA ASN A 272 -27.01 27.77 22.58
C ASN A 272 -25.96 26.66 22.63
N GLN A 273 -26.23 25.49 22.05
CA GLN A 273 -25.29 24.39 21.97
C GLN A 273 -24.60 24.34 20.61
N VAL A 274 -23.32 23.95 20.61
CA VAL A 274 -22.55 23.66 19.39
C VAL A 274 -22.21 22.19 19.39
N ALA A 275 -22.81 21.44 18.47
CA ALA A 275 -22.50 20.04 18.26
C ALA A 275 -21.16 19.89 17.55
N ILE A 276 -20.35 18.98 18.09
CA ILE A 276 -19.09 18.51 17.53
C ILE A 276 -19.40 17.18 16.85
N VAL A 277 -19.41 17.20 15.52
CA VAL A 277 -19.80 16.08 14.67
C VAL A 277 -18.58 15.48 14.02
N LEU A 278 -18.42 14.15 14.12
CA LEU A 278 -17.36 13.40 13.47
C LEU A 278 -17.99 12.34 12.57
N ASP A 279 -17.69 12.38 11.26
CA ASP A 279 -18.20 11.44 10.26
C ASP A 279 -19.75 11.27 10.26
N GLY A 280 -20.47 12.34 10.63
CA GLY A 280 -21.93 12.38 10.67
C GLY A 280 -22.56 11.98 12.02
N LEU A 281 -21.75 11.68 13.04
CA LEU A 281 -22.24 11.39 14.40
C LEU A 281 -21.86 12.49 15.38
N VAL A 282 -22.77 12.83 16.29
CA VAL A 282 -22.48 13.78 17.37
C VAL A 282 -21.62 13.10 18.42
N VAL A 283 -20.40 13.62 18.61
CA VAL A 283 -19.47 13.15 19.65
C VAL A 283 -19.78 13.84 20.98
N SER A 284 -20.06 15.15 20.93
CA SER A 284 -20.42 15.98 22.07
C SER A 284 -21.21 17.22 21.63
N SER A 285 -22.16 17.68 22.45
CA SER A 285 -22.93 18.90 22.21
C SER A 285 -22.89 19.85 23.43
N PRO A 286 -21.72 20.43 23.75
CA PRO A 286 -21.61 21.34 24.89
C PRO A 286 -22.42 22.62 24.68
N ARG A 287 -22.97 23.14 25.78
CA ARG A 287 -23.52 24.49 25.84
C ARG A 287 -22.40 25.51 25.79
N ILE A 288 -22.61 26.60 25.06
CA ILE A 288 -21.70 27.74 25.06
C ILE A 288 -22.14 28.72 26.14
N ASN A 289 -21.26 28.89 27.13
CA ASN A 289 -21.47 29.73 28.30
C ASN A 289 -21.07 31.19 28.08
N GLU A 290 -19.94 31.35 27.40
CA GLU A 290 -19.28 32.61 27.15
C GLU A 290 -18.70 32.54 25.73
N PRO A 291 -18.61 33.67 25.00
CA PRO A 291 -17.99 33.70 23.68
C PRO A 291 -16.53 33.24 23.75
N ILE A 292 -16.08 32.46 22.76
CA ILE A 292 -14.71 31.90 22.73
C ILE A 292 -13.94 32.47 21.52
N PRO A 293 -13.46 33.72 21.59
CA PRO A 293 -12.69 34.34 20.51
C PRO A 293 -11.23 33.88 20.47
N SER A 294 -10.77 33.11 21.47
CA SER A 294 -9.37 32.71 21.62
C SER A 294 -8.90 31.63 20.63
N GLY A 295 -9.82 30.99 19.91
CA GLY A 295 -9.47 29.95 18.93
C GLY A 295 -9.09 28.61 19.54
N THR A 296 -9.45 28.36 20.80
CA THR A 296 -9.22 27.09 21.50
C THR A 296 -10.55 26.46 21.90
N ALA A 297 -10.71 25.16 21.66
CA ALA A 297 -11.89 24.41 22.08
C ALA A 297 -11.48 23.11 22.78
N GLN A 298 -12.35 22.60 23.64
CA GLN A 298 -12.15 21.30 24.29
C GLN A 298 -13.35 20.40 23.98
N ILE A 299 -13.06 19.21 23.46
CA ILE A 299 -14.04 18.13 23.34
C ILE A 299 -14.01 17.36 24.66
N THR A 300 -15.06 17.51 25.44
CA THR A 300 -15.24 16.81 26.72
C THR A 300 -16.23 15.65 26.57
N GLY A 301 -16.03 14.59 27.34
CA GLY A 301 -16.89 13.41 27.36
C GLY A 301 -16.32 12.33 28.26
N SER A 302 -16.98 11.17 28.31
CA SER A 302 -16.50 9.99 29.04
C SER A 302 -15.41 9.24 28.24
N PHE A 303 -14.32 9.93 27.90
CA PHE A 303 -13.22 9.32 27.15
C PHE A 303 -12.26 8.58 28.09
N THR A 304 -11.79 7.43 27.64
CA THR A 304 -10.57 6.82 28.16
C THR A 304 -9.33 7.54 27.63
N GLN A 305 -8.17 7.34 28.27
CA GLN A 305 -6.88 7.85 27.80
C GLN A 305 -6.64 7.52 26.32
N LEU A 306 -6.94 6.26 25.98
CA LEU A 306 -6.68 5.67 24.69
C LEU A 306 -7.60 6.27 23.62
N GLU A 307 -8.90 6.41 23.90
CA GLU A 307 -9.85 7.05 22.97
C GLU A 307 -9.54 8.53 22.75
N ALA A 308 -9.14 9.26 23.79
CA ALA A 308 -8.77 10.67 23.66
C ALA A 308 -7.52 10.84 22.80
N GLN A 309 -6.51 9.98 22.99
CA GLN A 309 -5.29 9.96 22.17
C GLN A 309 -5.59 9.61 20.72
N ASP A 310 -6.41 8.58 20.48
CA ASP A 310 -6.79 8.15 19.14
C ASP A 310 -7.55 9.25 18.40
N LEU A 311 -8.55 9.86 19.06
CA LEU A 311 -9.31 10.98 18.50
C LEU A 311 -8.39 12.18 18.22
N ALA A 312 -7.49 12.53 19.14
CA ALA A 312 -6.56 13.63 18.93
C ALA A 312 -5.61 13.37 17.75
N ASN A 313 -5.09 12.14 17.60
CA ASN A 313 -4.23 11.75 16.48
C ASN A 313 -4.98 11.86 15.16
N VAL A 314 -6.20 11.34 15.11
CA VAL A 314 -7.06 11.38 13.92
C VAL A 314 -7.37 12.83 13.50
N LEU A 315 -7.67 13.72 14.45
CA LEU A 315 -7.95 15.14 14.18
C LEU A 315 -6.71 15.97 13.81
N LYS A 316 -5.53 15.62 14.34
CA LYS A 316 -4.27 16.34 14.11
C LYS A 316 -3.83 16.32 12.64
N TYR A 317 -4.06 15.22 11.93
CA TYR A 317 -3.61 15.04 10.54
C TYR A 317 -4.68 15.42 9.50
N GLY A 318 -5.83 15.93 9.95
CA GLY A 318 -6.93 16.34 9.08
C GLY A 318 -7.74 15.17 8.51
N ALA A 319 -8.85 15.49 7.83
CA ALA A 319 -9.75 14.50 7.23
C ALA A 319 -9.18 13.95 5.92
N LEU A 320 -9.54 12.70 5.57
CA LEU A 320 -9.19 12.13 4.28
C LEU A 320 -9.93 12.89 3.15
N PRO A 321 -9.28 13.13 1.99
CA PRO A 321 -9.90 13.83 0.87
C PRO A 321 -11.00 13.02 0.17
N LEU A 322 -11.04 11.71 0.43
CA LEU A 322 -12.01 10.76 -0.09
C LEU A 322 -12.52 9.89 1.06
N SER A 323 -13.76 9.42 0.93
CA SER A 323 -14.29 8.35 1.78
C SER A 323 -13.85 7.00 1.22
N PHE A 324 -13.65 6.02 2.10
CA PHE A 324 -13.18 4.69 1.72
C PHE A 324 -14.07 3.60 2.30
N ASP A 325 -14.40 2.62 1.48
CA ASP A 325 -14.95 1.34 1.90
C ASP A 325 -13.82 0.40 2.31
N ARG A 326 -14.03 -0.31 3.43
CA ARG A 326 -13.07 -1.31 3.89
C ARG A 326 -13.28 -2.58 3.09
N GLY A 327 -12.25 -2.98 2.36
CA GLY A 327 -12.14 -4.27 1.71
C GLY A 327 -11.73 -5.37 2.68
N GLU A 328 -11.16 -6.45 2.14
CA GLU A 328 -10.75 -7.62 2.91
C GLU A 328 -9.65 -7.28 3.93
N VAL A 329 -9.83 -7.79 5.16
CA VAL A 329 -8.85 -7.70 6.25
C VAL A 329 -8.15 -9.05 6.35
N ALA A 330 -6.87 -9.11 6.01
CA ALA A 330 -6.05 -10.31 6.15
C ALA A 330 -5.13 -10.17 7.37
N GLN A 331 -5.14 -11.17 8.24
CA GLN A 331 -4.26 -11.21 9.41
C GLN A 331 -3.40 -12.47 9.35
N VAL A 332 -2.08 -12.28 9.37
CA VAL A 332 -1.08 -13.35 9.33
C VAL A 332 -0.29 -13.31 10.64
N SER A 333 -0.08 -14.45 11.28
CA SER A 333 0.74 -14.52 12.49
C SER A 333 2.23 -14.41 12.15
N PRO A 334 3.06 -13.76 13.00
CA PRO A 334 4.51 -13.68 12.79
C PRO A 334 5.20 -15.05 12.71
N THR A 335 4.70 -16.03 13.47
CA THR A 335 5.26 -17.39 13.47
C THR A 335 5.09 -18.07 12.11
N LEU A 336 3.91 -17.95 11.50
CA LEU A 336 3.65 -18.56 10.20
C LEU A 336 4.51 -17.91 9.11
N GLY A 337 4.74 -16.60 9.19
CA GLY A 337 5.59 -15.90 8.22
C GLY A 337 7.06 -16.28 8.32
N ALA A 338 7.59 -16.41 9.54
CA ALA A 338 8.97 -16.86 9.75
C ALA A 338 9.19 -18.28 9.22
N ASP A 339 8.27 -19.21 9.53
CA ASP A 339 8.35 -20.59 9.04
C ASP A 339 8.32 -20.65 7.50
N GLN A 340 7.52 -19.79 6.86
CA GLN A 340 7.47 -19.72 5.40
C GLN A 340 8.72 -19.10 4.77
N LEU A 341 9.32 -18.09 5.41
CA LEU A 341 10.60 -17.52 4.97
C LEU A 341 11.69 -18.60 5.00
N ASP A 342 11.81 -19.32 6.11
CA ASP A 342 12.81 -20.37 6.28
C ASP A 342 12.63 -21.50 5.26
N ALA A 343 11.38 -21.93 5.03
CA ALA A 343 11.06 -22.93 4.01
C ALA A 343 11.40 -22.44 2.60
N GLY A 344 11.08 -21.18 2.28
CA GLY A 344 11.39 -20.56 0.98
C GLY A 344 12.90 -20.44 0.73
N LEU A 345 13.67 -20.00 1.74
CA LEU A 345 15.13 -19.92 1.66
C LEU A 345 15.76 -21.31 1.51
N LEU A 346 15.27 -22.31 2.26
CA LEU A 346 15.73 -23.69 2.13
C LEU A 346 15.48 -24.24 0.72
N ALA A 347 14.26 -24.04 0.18
CA ALA A 347 13.93 -24.45 -1.19
C ALA A 347 14.82 -23.76 -2.22
N GLY A 348 15.08 -22.46 -2.06
CA GLY A 348 15.98 -21.69 -2.93
C GLY A 348 17.42 -22.19 -2.91
N ILE A 349 17.98 -22.47 -1.72
CA ILE A 349 19.34 -23.01 -1.57
C ILE A 349 19.47 -24.40 -2.18
N ILE A 350 18.48 -25.28 -1.96
CA ILE A 350 18.46 -26.62 -2.55
C ILE A 350 18.41 -26.51 -4.08
N GLY A 351 17.50 -25.69 -4.61
CA GLY A 351 17.37 -25.45 -6.05
C GLY A 351 18.66 -24.92 -6.68
N LEU A 352 19.27 -23.89 -6.07
CA LEU A 352 20.54 -23.32 -6.53
C LEU A 352 21.67 -24.37 -6.51
N THR A 353 21.75 -25.17 -5.44
CA THR A 353 22.76 -26.22 -5.31
C THR A 353 22.61 -27.28 -6.39
N LEU A 354 21.38 -27.70 -6.69
CA LEU A 354 21.09 -28.66 -7.75
C LEU A 354 21.46 -28.10 -9.14
N VAL A 355 21.14 -26.84 -9.43
CA VAL A 355 21.51 -26.18 -10.70
C VAL A 355 23.03 -26.10 -10.86
N VAL A 356 23.74 -25.70 -9.80
CA VAL A 356 25.21 -25.62 -9.79
C VAL A 356 25.81 -27.02 -9.98
N LEU A 357 25.35 -28.01 -9.21
CA LEU A 357 25.83 -29.39 -9.30
C LEU A 357 25.61 -29.97 -10.70
N TYR A 358 24.41 -29.82 -11.25
CA TYR A 358 24.08 -30.26 -12.61
C TYR A 358 25.00 -29.57 -13.64
N SER A 359 25.22 -28.26 -13.49
CA SER A 359 26.09 -27.50 -14.38
C SER A 359 27.54 -28.00 -14.34
N PHE A 360 28.08 -28.33 -13.17
CA PHE A 360 29.40 -28.94 -13.06
C PHE A 360 29.46 -30.36 -13.63
N LEU A 361 28.42 -31.18 -13.45
CA LEU A 361 28.39 -32.53 -14.01
C LEU A 361 28.31 -32.51 -15.55
N TYR A 362 27.43 -31.69 -16.12
CA TYR A 362 27.15 -31.65 -17.55
C TYR A 362 28.14 -30.77 -18.34
N TYR A 363 28.46 -29.58 -17.81
CA TYR A 363 29.33 -28.59 -18.47
C TYR A 363 30.78 -28.57 -17.93
N ARG A 364 31.07 -29.30 -16.85
CA ARG A 364 32.42 -29.45 -16.26
C ARG A 364 33.04 -28.08 -15.93
N GLY A 365 34.21 -27.78 -16.49
CA GLY A 365 34.92 -26.51 -16.26
C GLY A 365 34.11 -25.26 -16.66
N LEU A 366 33.14 -25.38 -17.57
CA LEU A 366 32.22 -24.27 -17.89
C LEU A 366 31.19 -24.01 -16.76
N GLY A 367 31.02 -24.94 -15.82
CA GLY A 367 30.20 -24.73 -14.62
C GLY A 367 30.72 -23.58 -13.74
N ILE A 368 32.00 -23.22 -13.83
CA ILE A 368 32.57 -22.03 -13.17
C ILE A 368 31.95 -20.75 -13.73
N VAL A 369 31.70 -20.70 -15.04
CA VAL A 369 31.05 -19.55 -15.70
C VAL A 369 29.63 -19.42 -15.20
N VAL A 370 28.86 -20.53 -15.18
CA VAL A 370 27.48 -20.55 -14.67
C VAL A 370 27.43 -20.06 -13.23
N THR A 371 28.27 -20.63 -12.36
CA THR A 371 28.31 -20.29 -10.94
C THR A 371 28.70 -18.83 -10.73
N GLY A 372 29.69 -18.33 -11.46
CA GLY A 372 30.09 -16.92 -11.43
C GLY A 372 28.96 -15.99 -11.88
N SER A 373 28.25 -16.35 -12.95
CA SER A 373 27.13 -15.57 -13.48
C SER A 373 25.97 -15.52 -12.49
N LEU A 374 25.59 -16.68 -11.92
CA LEU A 374 24.54 -16.75 -10.89
C LEU A 374 24.92 -15.95 -9.63
N THR A 375 26.18 -16.00 -9.20
CA THR A 375 26.66 -15.23 -8.04
C THR A 375 26.60 -13.73 -8.31
N ALA A 376 27.04 -13.29 -9.49
CA ALA A 376 26.97 -11.89 -9.89
C ALA A 376 25.51 -11.41 -10.02
N ALA A 377 24.63 -12.24 -10.59
CA ALA A 377 23.20 -11.96 -10.66
C ALA A 377 22.59 -11.82 -9.26
N ALA A 378 22.82 -12.79 -8.37
CA ALA A 378 22.32 -12.77 -7.00
C ALA A 378 22.79 -11.52 -6.22
N LEU A 379 24.05 -11.12 -6.40
CA LEU A 379 24.59 -9.92 -5.77
C LEU A 379 23.93 -8.63 -6.30
N VAL A 380 23.74 -8.52 -7.60
CA VAL A 380 23.04 -7.37 -8.20
C VAL A 380 21.58 -7.33 -7.75
N ILE A 381 20.88 -8.47 -7.76
CA ILE A 381 19.49 -8.58 -7.29
C ILE A 381 19.38 -8.19 -5.82
N TYR A 382 20.26 -8.69 -4.96
CA TYR A 382 20.29 -8.36 -3.53
C TYR A 382 20.46 -6.85 -3.31
N LEU A 383 21.42 -6.22 -4.00
CA LEU A 383 21.63 -4.77 -3.89
C LEU A 383 20.43 -3.97 -4.44
N LEU A 384 19.81 -4.42 -5.53
CA LEU A 384 18.61 -3.78 -6.06
C LEU A 384 17.45 -3.90 -5.07
N VAL A 385 17.20 -5.06 -4.47
CA VAL A 385 16.14 -5.24 -3.47
C VAL A 385 16.35 -4.33 -2.25
N LEU A 386 17.59 -4.18 -1.77
CA LEU A 386 17.91 -3.24 -0.68
C LEU A 386 17.58 -1.79 -1.07
N LEU A 387 18.05 -1.34 -2.24
CA LEU A 387 17.83 0.02 -2.71
C LEU A 387 16.36 0.33 -3.02
N LEU A 388 15.65 -0.64 -3.61
CA LEU A 388 14.23 -0.49 -3.92
C LEU A 388 13.40 -0.49 -2.62
N GLY A 389 13.82 -1.25 -1.60
CA GLY A 389 13.17 -1.24 -0.30
C GLY A 389 13.16 0.13 0.35
N GLU A 390 14.25 0.88 0.25
CA GLU A 390 14.34 2.21 0.85
C GLU A 390 13.70 3.30 -0.03
N ASN A 391 13.90 3.25 -1.35
CA ASN A 391 13.47 4.34 -2.24
C ASN A 391 11.98 4.29 -2.61
N ILE A 392 11.45 3.10 -2.89
CA ILE A 392 10.07 2.92 -3.37
C ILE A 392 9.23 2.10 -2.39
N GLY A 393 9.79 1.70 -1.25
CA GLY A 393 9.08 0.88 -0.25
C GLY A 393 8.88 -0.57 -0.70
N PHE A 394 9.70 -1.07 -1.63
CA PHE A 394 9.57 -2.47 -2.09
C PHE A 394 9.77 -3.45 -0.94
N THR A 395 8.80 -4.33 -0.73
CA THR A 395 8.88 -5.41 0.26
C THR A 395 8.99 -6.77 -0.41
N LEU A 396 9.92 -7.58 0.07
CA LEU A 396 10.10 -8.95 -0.40
C LEU A 396 9.04 -9.84 0.24
N THR A 397 8.07 -10.28 -0.56
CA THR A 397 7.00 -11.22 -0.17
C THR A 397 7.40 -12.66 -0.46
N LEU A 398 6.66 -13.64 0.08
CA LEU A 398 6.78 -15.06 -0.26
C LEU A 398 6.63 -15.29 -1.77
N ALA A 399 5.63 -14.64 -2.36
CA ALA A 399 5.39 -14.68 -3.80
C ALA A 399 6.57 -14.07 -4.58
N GLY A 400 7.15 -12.97 -4.07
CA GLY A 400 8.39 -12.39 -4.60
C GLY A 400 9.57 -13.37 -4.55
N ILE A 401 9.75 -14.08 -3.43
CA ILE A 401 10.77 -15.14 -3.28
C ILE A 401 10.56 -16.24 -4.32
N ALA A 402 9.33 -16.72 -4.49
CA ALA A 402 9.00 -17.70 -5.52
C ALA A 402 9.32 -17.18 -6.93
N GLY A 403 9.06 -15.90 -7.22
CA GLY A 403 9.42 -15.25 -8.48
C GLY A 403 10.92 -15.25 -8.73
N ILE A 404 11.73 -14.93 -7.72
CA ILE A 404 13.20 -15.00 -7.81
C ILE A 404 13.67 -16.45 -8.05
N ILE A 405 13.12 -17.42 -7.32
CA ILE A 405 13.48 -18.84 -7.46
C ILE A 405 13.17 -19.35 -8.88
N VAL A 406 11.97 -19.04 -9.41
CA VAL A 406 11.59 -19.41 -10.78
C VAL A 406 12.51 -18.72 -11.78
N ALA A 407 12.80 -17.43 -11.59
CA ALA A 407 13.65 -16.68 -12.49
C ALA A 407 15.10 -17.21 -12.51
N VAL A 408 15.64 -17.71 -11.39
CA VAL A 408 16.95 -18.42 -11.37
C VAL A 408 16.94 -19.62 -12.32
N GLY A 409 15.85 -20.40 -12.37
CA GLY A 409 15.69 -21.48 -13.34
C GLY A 409 15.70 -20.99 -14.78
N ILE A 410 15.04 -19.87 -15.06
CA ILE A 410 15.01 -19.24 -16.39
C ILE A 410 16.40 -18.70 -16.76
N THR A 411 17.13 -18.08 -15.84
CA THR A 411 18.51 -17.58 -16.08
C THR A 411 19.47 -18.71 -16.49
N ALA A 412 19.24 -19.92 -15.99
CA ALA A 412 20.06 -21.07 -16.35
C ALA A 412 19.93 -21.44 -17.84
N ASP A 413 18.76 -21.20 -18.46
CA ASP A 413 18.51 -21.45 -19.88
C ASP A 413 19.39 -20.57 -20.77
N SER A 414 19.57 -19.29 -20.41
CA SER A 414 20.45 -18.36 -21.11
C SER A 414 21.89 -18.88 -21.23
N PHE A 415 22.40 -19.56 -20.20
CA PHE A 415 23.73 -20.18 -20.23
C PHE A 415 23.76 -21.44 -21.10
N VAL A 416 22.74 -22.29 -20.98
CA VAL A 416 22.59 -23.54 -21.77
C VAL A 416 22.59 -23.22 -23.27
N VAL A 417 21.74 -22.27 -23.70
CA VAL A 417 21.62 -21.84 -25.10
C VAL A 417 22.97 -21.33 -25.63
N TYR A 418 23.67 -20.51 -24.84
CA TYR A 418 24.97 -19.99 -25.25
C TYR A 418 26.02 -21.11 -25.37
N PHE A 419 26.10 -22.01 -24.39
CA PHE A 419 27.11 -23.07 -24.38
C PHE A 419 26.90 -24.14 -25.43
N GLU A 420 25.65 -24.55 -25.66
CA GLU A 420 25.35 -25.49 -26.74
C GLU A 420 25.66 -24.87 -28.10
N ARG A 421 25.38 -23.58 -28.30
CA ARG A 421 25.77 -22.90 -29.53
C ARG A 421 27.29 -22.81 -29.71
N ILE A 422 28.07 -22.63 -28.63
CA ILE A 422 29.54 -22.71 -28.68
C ILE A 422 29.99 -24.13 -29.05
N ARG A 423 29.38 -25.16 -28.44
CA ARG A 423 29.70 -26.57 -28.72
C ARG A 423 29.41 -26.94 -30.17
N ASP A 424 28.30 -26.47 -30.75
CA ASP A 424 27.98 -26.68 -32.16
C ASP A 424 29.04 -26.08 -33.09
N GLU A 425 29.50 -24.86 -32.82
CA GLU A 425 30.52 -24.22 -33.64
C GLU A 425 31.88 -24.96 -33.55
N ILE A 426 32.18 -25.59 -32.40
CA ILE A 426 33.36 -26.45 -32.23
C ILE A 426 33.19 -27.77 -32.96
N ARG A 427 31.97 -28.34 -32.99
CA ARG A 427 31.64 -29.53 -33.81
C ARG A 427 31.84 -29.28 -35.30
N GLU A 428 31.51 -28.08 -35.75
CA GLU A 428 31.77 -27.60 -37.12
C GLU A 428 33.27 -27.32 -37.39
N GLY A 429 34.16 -27.59 -36.44
CA GLY A 429 35.61 -27.49 -36.61
C GLY A 429 36.21 -26.12 -36.30
N ARG A 430 35.44 -25.18 -35.74
CA ARG A 430 35.97 -23.85 -35.38
C ARG A 430 36.82 -23.92 -34.11
N SER A 431 37.85 -23.07 -34.05
CA SER A 431 38.62 -22.88 -32.82
C SER A 431 37.75 -22.28 -31.72
N LEU A 432 38.03 -22.61 -30.46
CA LEU A 432 37.26 -22.11 -29.30
C LEU A 432 37.10 -20.58 -29.30
N ARG A 433 38.17 -19.85 -29.63
CA ARG A 433 38.14 -18.38 -29.71
C ARG A 433 37.15 -17.86 -30.77
N SER A 434 37.10 -18.52 -31.92
CA SER A 434 36.16 -18.17 -33.00
C SER A 434 34.73 -18.59 -32.65
N ALA A 435 34.56 -19.81 -32.11
CA ALA A 435 33.29 -20.38 -31.70
C ALA A 435 32.55 -19.53 -30.65
N VAL A 436 33.29 -18.91 -29.72
CA VAL A 436 32.71 -18.03 -28.68
C VAL A 436 32.09 -16.77 -29.26
N GLU A 437 32.72 -16.18 -30.28
CA GLU A 437 32.23 -14.96 -30.94
C GLU A 437 31.14 -15.28 -31.97
N SER A 438 31.29 -16.34 -32.78
CA SER A 438 30.25 -16.74 -33.73
C SER A 438 29.02 -17.31 -33.05
N GLY A 439 29.22 -18.12 -32.00
CA GLY A 439 28.14 -18.67 -31.18
C GLY A 439 27.34 -17.58 -30.48
N TRP A 440 28.00 -16.51 -30.01
CA TRP A 440 27.32 -15.37 -29.37
C TRP A 440 26.35 -14.64 -30.32
N ILE A 441 26.75 -14.44 -31.57
CA ILE A 441 25.91 -13.76 -32.56
C ILE A 441 24.58 -14.50 -32.78
N LYS A 442 24.61 -15.84 -32.72
CA LYS A 442 23.42 -16.70 -32.87
C LYS A 442 22.65 -16.80 -31.55
N ALA A 443 23.33 -17.04 -30.43
CA ALA A 443 22.69 -17.25 -29.13
C ALA A 443 21.99 -15.99 -28.58
N ARG A 444 22.58 -14.79 -28.77
CA ARG A 444 22.04 -13.54 -28.20
C ARG A 444 20.61 -13.23 -28.64
N HIS A 445 20.22 -13.62 -29.85
CA HIS A 445 18.87 -13.36 -30.35
C HIS A 445 17.87 -14.29 -29.65
N THR A 446 18.21 -15.57 -29.52
CA THR A 446 17.37 -16.55 -28.81
C THR A 446 17.17 -16.16 -27.35
N ILE A 447 18.26 -15.75 -26.67
CA ILE A 447 18.22 -15.32 -25.27
C ILE A 447 17.32 -14.08 -25.12
N LEU A 448 17.53 -13.04 -25.93
CA LEU A 448 16.70 -11.84 -25.89
C LEU A 448 15.21 -12.13 -26.14
N VAL A 449 14.89 -13.05 -27.06
CA VAL A 449 13.50 -13.42 -27.35
C VAL A 449 12.89 -14.21 -26.20
N ALA A 450 13.61 -15.18 -25.63
CA ALA A 450 13.13 -15.97 -24.51
C ALA A 450 12.86 -15.10 -23.27
N ASP A 451 13.79 -14.21 -22.92
CA ASP A 451 13.64 -13.30 -21.78
C ASP A 451 12.58 -12.22 -22.02
N ALA A 452 12.42 -11.74 -23.26
CA ALA A 452 11.35 -10.81 -23.59
C ALA A 452 9.96 -11.40 -23.33
N VAL A 453 9.75 -12.70 -23.58
CA VAL A 453 8.48 -13.37 -23.24
C VAL A 453 8.24 -13.34 -21.74
N SER A 454 9.26 -13.64 -20.93
CA SER A 454 9.19 -13.59 -19.46
C SER A 454 8.92 -12.17 -18.95
N ILE A 455 9.54 -11.14 -19.54
CA ILE A 455 9.31 -9.74 -19.19
C ILE A 455 7.89 -9.29 -19.56
N ILE A 456 7.37 -9.70 -20.72
CA ILE A 456 5.99 -9.41 -21.12
C ILE A 456 5.01 -10.08 -20.15
N ALA A 457 5.24 -11.34 -19.78
CA ALA A 457 4.43 -12.04 -18.80
C ALA A 457 4.45 -11.32 -17.43
N ALA A 458 5.64 -10.92 -16.95
CA ALA A 458 5.80 -10.13 -15.75
C ALA A 458 5.04 -8.79 -15.83
N ALA A 459 5.14 -8.07 -16.94
CA ALA A 459 4.46 -6.79 -17.13
C ALA A 459 2.93 -6.94 -17.10
N LEU A 460 2.40 -7.97 -17.80
CA LEU A 460 0.96 -8.27 -17.79
C LEU A 460 0.48 -8.63 -16.38
N LEU A 461 1.19 -9.52 -15.69
CA LEU A 461 0.84 -9.87 -14.31
C LEU A 461 0.93 -8.67 -13.37
N TYR A 462 1.93 -7.80 -13.54
CA TYR A 462 2.09 -6.62 -12.69
C TYR A 462 0.98 -5.58 -12.89
N ILE A 463 0.45 -5.44 -14.12
CA ILE A 463 -0.61 -4.48 -14.44
C ILE A 463 -1.99 -5.02 -14.01
N PHE A 464 -2.25 -6.30 -14.23
CA PHE A 464 -3.59 -6.87 -14.06
C PHE A 464 -3.80 -7.58 -12.72
N ALA A 465 -2.74 -7.98 -12.02
CA ALA A 465 -2.86 -8.67 -10.73
C ALA A 465 -2.68 -7.71 -9.54
N VAL A 466 -3.11 -8.16 -8.38
CA VAL A 466 -3.11 -7.41 -7.11
C VAL A 466 -2.43 -8.22 -6.02
N GLY A 467 -1.86 -7.53 -5.03
CA GLY A 467 -1.29 -8.17 -3.84
C GLY A 467 -0.08 -9.05 -4.14
N GLY A 468 -0.07 -10.28 -3.61
CA GLY A 468 1.09 -11.17 -3.71
C GLY A 468 1.51 -11.50 -5.16
N VAL A 469 0.56 -11.63 -6.08
CA VAL A 469 0.86 -11.94 -7.50
C VAL A 469 1.60 -10.79 -8.17
N GLN A 470 1.29 -9.55 -7.80
CA GLN A 470 2.02 -8.38 -8.29
C GLN A 470 3.47 -8.38 -7.80
N GLY A 471 3.71 -8.80 -6.54
CA GLY A 471 5.05 -9.00 -5.98
C GLY A 471 5.85 -10.09 -6.68
N PHE A 472 5.22 -11.23 -6.99
CA PHE A 472 5.82 -12.29 -7.83
C PHE A 472 6.24 -11.76 -9.20
N ALA A 473 5.33 -11.05 -9.88
CA ALA A 473 5.55 -10.51 -11.22
C ALA A 473 6.70 -9.51 -11.25
N PHE A 474 6.75 -8.61 -10.27
CA PHE A 474 7.83 -7.63 -10.14
C PHE A 474 9.19 -8.31 -9.94
N ALA A 475 9.25 -9.29 -9.02
CA ALA A 475 10.49 -9.99 -8.70
C ALA A 475 10.99 -10.85 -9.88
N LEU A 476 10.08 -11.51 -10.60
CA LEU A 476 10.38 -12.22 -11.84
C LEU A 476 10.97 -11.26 -12.90
N GLY A 477 10.27 -10.15 -13.18
CA GLY A 477 10.69 -9.18 -14.19
C GLY A 477 12.03 -8.52 -13.86
N LEU A 478 12.23 -8.12 -12.60
CA LEU A 478 13.50 -7.57 -12.12
C LEU A 478 14.65 -8.57 -12.30
N THR A 479 14.43 -9.83 -11.93
CA THR A 479 15.44 -10.89 -12.05
C THR A 479 15.77 -11.19 -13.51
N THR A 480 14.78 -11.25 -14.41
CA THR A 480 15.00 -11.42 -15.85
C THR A 480 15.80 -10.26 -16.46
N LEU A 481 15.54 -9.01 -16.02
CA LEU A 481 16.35 -7.87 -16.47
C LEU A 481 17.80 -7.96 -16.01
N VAL A 482 18.03 -8.46 -14.78
CA VAL A 482 19.39 -8.72 -14.30
C VAL A 482 20.04 -9.85 -15.08
N ASP A 483 19.31 -10.91 -15.46
CA ASP A 483 19.86 -11.99 -16.30
C ASP A 483 20.41 -11.46 -17.62
N LEU A 484 19.61 -10.66 -18.34
CA LEU A 484 20.04 -10.02 -19.58
C LEU A 484 21.30 -9.16 -19.37
N LEU A 485 21.37 -8.41 -18.27
CA LEU A 485 22.56 -7.62 -17.94
C LEU A 485 23.78 -8.52 -17.72
N ILE A 486 23.63 -9.60 -16.95
CA ILE A 486 24.71 -10.53 -16.60
C ILE A 486 25.19 -11.31 -17.83
N VAL A 487 24.29 -11.79 -18.68
CA VAL A 487 24.66 -12.56 -19.88
C VAL A 487 25.53 -11.72 -20.83
N PHE A 488 25.21 -10.44 -21.02
CA PHE A 488 25.93 -9.54 -21.91
C PHE A 488 27.22 -8.97 -21.30
N ILE A 489 27.19 -8.57 -20.03
CA ILE A 489 28.31 -7.84 -19.39
C ILE A 489 29.26 -8.77 -18.63
N PHE A 490 28.78 -9.93 -18.17
CA PHE A 490 29.58 -10.90 -17.42
C PHE A 490 29.83 -12.20 -18.20
N THR A 491 28.80 -12.93 -18.59
CA THR A 491 28.93 -14.30 -19.15
C THR A 491 29.73 -14.32 -20.45
N LYS A 492 29.35 -13.52 -21.46
CA LYS A 492 30.08 -13.47 -22.74
C LYS A 492 31.53 -13.01 -22.57
N PRO A 493 31.83 -11.93 -21.84
CA PRO A 493 33.20 -11.47 -21.61
C PRO A 493 34.05 -12.47 -20.84
N LEU A 494 33.50 -13.11 -19.79
CA LEU A 494 34.18 -14.14 -19.02
C LEU A 494 34.52 -15.34 -19.92
N MET A 495 33.58 -15.77 -20.76
CA MET A 495 33.81 -16.85 -21.72
C MET A 495 34.87 -16.47 -22.77
N THR A 496 34.91 -15.21 -23.20
CA THR A 496 35.95 -14.70 -24.12
C THR A 496 37.35 -14.74 -23.49
N ILE A 497 37.47 -14.53 -22.16
CA ILE A 497 38.73 -14.63 -21.42
C ILE A 497 39.13 -16.10 -21.25
N LEU A 498 38.21 -16.95 -20.80
CA LEU A 498 38.46 -18.38 -20.60
C LEU A 498 38.88 -19.08 -21.90
N ALA A 499 38.29 -18.68 -23.04
CA ALA A 499 38.68 -19.18 -24.36
C ALA A 499 40.13 -18.87 -24.77
N ARG A 500 40.80 -17.95 -24.07
CA ARG A 500 42.21 -17.62 -24.29
C ARG A 500 43.15 -18.38 -23.36
N MET A 501 42.64 -18.95 -22.26
CA MET A 501 43.43 -19.72 -21.30
C MET A 501 43.77 -21.10 -21.87
N ASP A 502 45.01 -21.55 -21.66
CA ASP A 502 45.52 -22.80 -22.24
C ASP A 502 44.71 -24.03 -21.82
N PHE A 503 44.21 -24.06 -20.58
CA PHE A 503 43.36 -25.14 -20.07
C PHE A 503 42.09 -25.39 -20.92
N PHE A 504 41.43 -24.31 -21.34
CA PHE A 504 40.22 -24.41 -22.17
C PHE A 504 40.56 -24.50 -23.65
N ALA A 505 41.55 -23.72 -24.11
CA ALA A 505 41.98 -23.68 -25.51
C ALA A 505 42.58 -25.01 -25.99
N ALA A 506 43.29 -25.74 -25.12
CA ALA A 506 43.85 -27.05 -25.42
C ALA A 506 42.81 -28.20 -25.37
N GLY A 507 41.54 -27.91 -25.06
CA GLY A 507 40.48 -28.92 -25.05
C GLY A 507 40.67 -29.99 -23.98
N HIS A 508 41.10 -29.60 -22.77
CA HIS A 508 41.34 -30.55 -21.69
C HIS A 508 40.08 -31.37 -21.35
N ARG A 509 40.24 -32.62 -20.93
CA ARG A 509 39.12 -33.54 -20.64
C ARG A 509 38.10 -32.97 -19.63
N PHE A 510 38.56 -32.13 -18.68
CA PHE A 510 37.70 -31.49 -17.69
C PHE A 510 37.15 -30.11 -18.10
N SER A 511 37.54 -29.57 -19.26
CA SER A 511 37.04 -28.25 -19.71
C SER A 511 35.60 -28.28 -20.21
N GLY A 512 35.06 -29.47 -20.51
CA GLY A 512 33.73 -29.63 -21.12
C GLY A 512 33.69 -29.32 -22.63
N LEU A 513 34.86 -29.03 -23.22
CA LEU A 513 35.06 -28.60 -24.62
C LEU A 513 36.11 -29.46 -25.35
N SER A 514 36.42 -30.65 -24.83
CA SER A 514 37.37 -31.58 -25.45
C SER A 514 36.83 -32.16 -26.77
N GLN A 515 37.71 -32.50 -27.72
CA GLN A 515 37.29 -33.09 -29.00
C GLN A 515 36.43 -34.37 -28.82
N LYS A 516 36.73 -35.19 -27.80
CA LYS A 516 35.93 -36.37 -27.43
C LYS A 516 34.56 -36.03 -26.85
N SER A 517 34.43 -34.96 -26.05
CA SER A 517 33.14 -34.52 -25.50
C SER A 517 32.30 -33.73 -26.48
N SER A 518 32.94 -33.11 -27.48
CA SER A 518 32.25 -32.33 -28.51
C SER A 518 31.73 -33.24 -29.64
N GLY A 519 32.24 -34.47 -29.81
CA GLY A 519 31.75 -35.41 -30.82
C GLY A 519 32.42 -35.27 -32.20
N VAL A 520 33.62 -34.69 -32.26
CA VAL A 520 34.38 -34.55 -33.51
C VAL A 520 35.00 -35.90 -33.87
N ASN A 521 34.41 -36.61 -34.84
CA ASN A 521 35.01 -37.80 -35.44
C ASN A 521 36.00 -37.36 -36.53
N ARG A 522 37.28 -37.63 -36.32
CA ARG A 522 38.31 -37.38 -37.33
C ARG A 522 38.12 -38.40 -38.45
N GLN A 523 37.60 -37.98 -39.61
CA GLN A 523 37.88 -38.72 -40.84
C GLN A 523 39.39 -38.65 -41.03
N THR A 524 40.07 -39.76 -40.74
CA THR A 524 41.45 -40.00 -41.14
C THR A 524 41.48 -40.03 -42.66
N SER A 525 41.70 -38.87 -43.29
CA SER A 525 42.19 -38.83 -44.66
C SER A 525 43.64 -39.31 -44.62
N THR A 526 43.82 -40.61 -44.81
CA THR A 526 45.09 -41.18 -45.24
C THR A 526 45.41 -40.55 -46.58
N VAL A 527 46.33 -39.59 -46.57
CA VAL A 527 47.03 -39.16 -47.78
C VAL A 527 48.01 -40.28 -48.09
N GLU A 528 47.61 -41.19 -48.98
CA GLU A 528 48.57 -42.03 -49.70
C GLU A 528 49.29 -41.17 -50.76
N ALA A 529 50.56 -41.52 -50.93
CA ALA A 529 51.64 -40.76 -51.55
C ALA A 529 51.47 -40.43 -53.04
#